data_AF-A0AAV4QUZ0-F1
#
_entry.id   AF-A0AAV4QUZ0-F1
#
_cell.length_a   1.000
_cell.length_b   1.000
_cell.length_c   1.000
_cell.angle_alpha   90.00
_cell.angle_beta   90.00
_cell.angle_gamma   90.00
#
_symmetry.space_group_name_H-M   'P 1'
#
loop_
_entity.id
_entity.type
_entity.pdbx_description
1 polymer ?
#
loop_
_entity_poly.entity_id
_entity_poly.type
_entity_poly.pdbx_seq_one_letter_code
_entity_poly.pdbx_strand_id
1 'polypeptide(L)'
;MFIYLQLPQIATKYREQLTRLAQLTRFTHASWPTQLDTARETERIRKFVISFFMEDDTLKIHEEPVRNTGFDGGTFLARCRLKKGTRRGKEVFYEAQDLYVGAKLEASGHTFVITDADLLALKFMDNHPEIYTDINVEDQKKLINIAKGKKEMTQ
;
A
#
# COMPACT_ATOMS: atom_id res chain seq x y z
N MET A 1 -43.89 10.32 13.93
CA MET A 1 -43.03 9.87 12.82
C MET A 1 -41.67 10.54 12.96
N PHE A 2 -40.72 9.95 13.70
CA PHE A 2 -39.30 10.31 13.64
C PHE A 2 -38.50 9.09 14.13
N ILE A 3 -37.86 8.39 13.19
CA ILE A 3 -37.05 7.18 13.39
C ILE A 3 -35.60 7.57 13.10
N TYR A 4 -34.88 8.15 14.08
CA TYR A 4 -33.42 8.33 14.01
C TYR A 4 -32.89 8.59 15.43
N LEU A 5 -32.60 7.56 16.23
CA LEU A 5 -31.80 7.72 17.45
C LEU A 5 -31.28 6.40 18.05
N GLN A 6 -30.79 5.46 17.22
CA GLN A 6 -30.12 4.26 17.73
C GLN A 6 -28.90 3.85 16.90
N LEU A 7 -28.00 4.80 16.62
CA LEU A 7 -26.74 4.55 15.90
C LEU A 7 -25.42 4.73 16.69
N PRO A 8 -25.34 5.24 17.94
CA PRO A 8 -24.06 5.26 18.66
C PRO A 8 -23.79 4.03 19.55
N GLN A 9 -24.81 3.28 19.99
CA GLN A 9 -24.64 2.21 20.99
C GLN A 9 -24.27 0.84 20.38
N ILE A 10 -24.67 0.58 19.13
CA ILE A 10 -24.38 -0.68 18.44
C ILE A 10 -22.89 -0.75 18.08
N ALA A 11 -22.29 0.35 17.63
CA ALA A 11 -20.89 0.40 17.20
C ALA A 11 -19.90 0.10 18.35
N THR A 12 -20.22 0.51 19.59
CA THR A 12 -19.37 0.29 20.76
C THR A 12 -19.34 -1.18 21.17
N LYS A 13 -20.47 -1.88 21.08
CA LYS A 13 -20.61 -3.29 21.48
C LYS A 13 -19.75 -4.24 20.64
N TYR A 14 -19.58 -3.93 19.36
CA TYR A 14 -18.78 -4.73 18.45
C TYR A 14 -17.36 -4.21 18.30
N ARG A 15 -16.92 -3.18 19.03
CA ARG A 15 -15.63 -2.52 18.82
C ARG A 15 -14.44 -3.49 18.90
N GLU A 16 -14.47 -4.43 19.84
CA GLU A 16 -13.44 -5.46 19.97
C GLU A 16 -13.54 -6.50 18.83
N GLN A 17 -14.74 -6.95 18.48
CA GLN A 17 -14.95 -7.87 17.34
C GLN A 17 -14.60 -7.20 16.00
N LEU A 18 -14.90 -5.93 15.81
CA LEU A 18 -14.54 -5.12 14.65
C LEU A 18 -13.03 -4.85 14.62
N THR A 19 -12.38 -4.71 15.78
CA THR A 19 -10.91 -4.62 15.86
C THR A 19 -10.27 -5.97 15.54
N ARG A 20 -10.84 -7.08 16.01
CA ARG A 20 -10.38 -8.45 15.75
C ARG A 20 -10.66 -8.89 14.31
N LEU A 21 -11.78 -8.46 13.73
CA LEU A 21 -12.13 -8.58 12.31
C LEU A 21 -11.25 -7.68 11.45
N ALA A 22 -10.94 -6.47 11.91
CA ALA A 22 -9.96 -5.59 11.27
C ALA A 22 -8.54 -6.15 11.35
N GLN A 23 -8.21 -6.91 12.39
CA GLN A 23 -6.95 -7.67 12.46
C GLN A 23 -7.01 -8.85 11.47
N LEU A 24 -8.08 -9.63 11.44
CA LEU A 24 -8.31 -10.73 10.49
C LEU A 24 -8.31 -10.29 9.01
N THR A 25 -8.88 -9.12 8.68
CA THR A 25 -8.87 -8.57 7.31
C THR A 25 -7.54 -7.90 6.94
N ARG A 26 -6.70 -7.58 7.93
CA ARG A 26 -5.34 -7.06 7.71
C ARG A 26 -4.29 -8.15 7.52
N PHE A 27 -4.56 -9.41 7.86
CA PHE A 27 -3.56 -10.49 7.70
C PHE A 27 -3.44 -11.08 6.28
N THR A 28 -4.18 -10.58 5.29
CA THR A 28 -4.17 -11.16 3.93
C THR A 28 -3.29 -10.43 2.92
N HIS A 29 -2.90 -9.18 3.20
CA HIS A 29 -2.18 -8.36 2.26
C HIS A 29 -1.19 -7.41 2.95
N ALA A 30 -0.09 -7.15 2.27
CA ALA A 30 0.85 -6.11 2.66
C ALA A 30 0.48 -4.81 1.93
N SER A 31 0.72 -3.66 2.57
CA SER A 31 0.37 -2.35 2.01
C SER A 31 1.57 -1.41 1.97
N TRP A 32 1.65 -0.64 0.89
CA TRP A 32 2.69 0.34 0.64
C TRP A 32 2.07 1.70 0.30
N PRO A 33 2.29 2.72 1.13
CA PRO A 33 2.00 4.10 0.75
C PRO A 33 2.82 4.53 -0.46
N THR A 34 2.15 5.18 -1.40
CA THR A 34 2.71 5.60 -2.69
C THR A 34 2.24 6.99 -3.10
N GLN A 35 3.00 7.61 -3.99
CA GLN A 35 2.70 8.91 -4.59
C GLN A 35 2.87 8.85 -6.10
N LEU A 36 2.19 9.74 -6.82
CA LEU A 36 2.33 9.84 -8.27
C LEU A 36 3.67 10.51 -8.65
N ASP A 37 4.39 9.90 -9.60
CA ASP A 37 5.55 10.49 -10.27
C ASP A 37 5.07 11.44 -11.37
N THR A 38 4.67 12.65 -10.99
CA THR A 38 4.09 13.65 -11.90
C THR A 38 4.59 15.05 -11.61
N ALA A 39 4.71 15.87 -12.67
CA ALA A 39 5.11 17.27 -12.57
C ALA A 39 4.00 18.17 -12.01
N ARG A 40 2.74 17.71 -12.01
CA ARG A 40 1.58 18.47 -11.59
C ARG A 40 1.41 18.45 -10.07
N GLU A 41 1.44 19.63 -9.45
CA GLU A 41 1.32 19.76 -7.99
C GLU A 41 0.00 19.22 -7.45
N THR A 42 -1.10 19.44 -8.16
CA THR A 42 -2.43 18.96 -7.77
C THR A 42 -2.52 17.43 -7.69
N GLU A 43 -1.77 16.72 -8.53
CA GLU A 43 -1.70 15.26 -8.52
C GLU A 43 -0.71 14.74 -7.47
N ARG A 44 0.37 15.47 -7.16
CA ARG A 44 1.35 15.10 -6.11
C ARG A 44 0.76 15.06 -4.70
N ILE A 45 -0.26 15.89 -4.44
CA ILE A 45 -0.92 15.95 -3.14
C ILE A 45 -1.77 14.68 -2.87
N ARG A 46 -2.15 13.95 -3.93
CA ARG A 46 -2.97 12.74 -3.84
C ARG A 46 -2.14 11.60 -3.26
N LYS A 47 -2.72 10.87 -2.31
CA LYS A 47 -2.07 9.75 -1.62
C LYS A 47 -2.70 8.45 -2.05
N PHE A 48 -1.86 7.48 -2.37
CA PHE A 48 -2.30 6.16 -2.82
C PHE A 48 -1.71 5.08 -1.93
N VAL A 49 -2.46 4.02 -1.71
CA VAL A 49 -2.01 2.82 -1.02
C VAL A 49 -2.12 1.65 -1.98
N ILE A 50 -0.99 1.01 -2.22
CA ILE A 50 -0.93 -0.24 -2.97
C ILE A 50 -1.02 -1.39 -1.98
N SER A 51 -2.00 -2.26 -2.18
CA SER A 51 -2.20 -3.48 -1.41
C SER A 51 -1.84 -4.69 -2.28
N PHE A 52 -0.89 -5.50 -1.82
CA PHE A 52 -0.47 -6.75 -2.49
C PHE A 52 -0.97 -7.97 -1.74
N PHE A 53 -1.68 -8.82 -2.46
CA PHE A 53 -2.24 -10.07 -1.95
C PHE A 53 -1.31 -11.22 -2.32
N MET A 54 -0.59 -11.72 -1.32
CA MET A 54 0.42 -12.78 -1.50
C MET A 54 -0.21 -14.14 -1.86
N GLU A 55 -1.52 -14.30 -1.67
CA GLU A 55 -2.22 -15.55 -1.97
C GLU A 55 -2.35 -15.83 -3.47
N ASP A 56 -2.39 -14.79 -4.31
CA ASP A 56 -2.68 -14.90 -5.74
C ASP A 56 -1.88 -13.91 -6.61
N ASP A 57 -0.86 -13.26 -6.04
CA ASP A 57 -0.02 -12.25 -6.69
C ASP A 57 -0.81 -11.09 -7.32
N THR A 58 -1.94 -10.71 -6.70
CA THR A 58 -2.76 -9.60 -7.16
C THR A 58 -2.49 -8.30 -6.40
N LEU A 59 -2.78 -7.19 -7.07
CA LEU A 59 -2.60 -5.84 -6.57
C LEU A 59 -3.93 -5.10 -6.59
N LYS A 60 -4.12 -4.22 -5.60
CA LYS A 60 -5.21 -3.24 -5.54
C LYS A 60 -4.61 -1.89 -5.22
N ILE A 61 -5.10 -0.84 -5.87
CA ILE A 61 -4.68 0.54 -5.58
C ILE A 61 -5.88 1.31 -5.04
N HIS A 62 -5.74 1.85 -3.85
CA HIS A 62 -6.73 2.70 -3.21
C HIS A 62 -6.19 4.13 -3.08
N GLU A 63 -7.02 5.11 -3.39
CA GLU A 63 -6.73 6.51 -3.16
C GLU A 63 -7.31 6.95 -1.82
N GLU A 64 -6.48 7.52 -0.96
CA GLU A 64 -6.93 8.08 0.30
C GLU A 64 -7.58 9.45 0.08
N PRO A 65 -8.76 9.71 0.68
CA PRO A 65 -9.39 11.01 0.61
C PRO A 65 -8.55 12.07 1.32
N VAL A 66 -8.25 13.17 0.62
CA VAL A 66 -7.52 14.30 1.21
C VAL A 66 -8.49 15.46 1.41
N ARG A 67 -8.72 15.85 2.67
CA ARG A 67 -9.65 16.93 3.01
C ARG A 67 -9.29 18.22 2.27
N ASN A 68 -10.32 18.94 1.81
CA ASN A 68 -10.21 20.24 1.15
C ASN A 68 -9.47 20.24 -0.21
N THR A 69 -9.28 19.07 -0.84
CA THR A 69 -8.62 18.98 -2.15
C THR A 69 -9.57 18.75 -3.32
N GLY A 70 -10.84 18.46 -3.05
CA GLY A 70 -11.82 18.09 -4.07
C GLY A 70 -11.66 16.65 -4.60
N PHE A 71 -10.76 15.85 -4.00
CA PHE A 71 -10.62 14.43 -4.29
C PHE A 71 -11.31 13.59 -3.21
N ASP A 72 -12.38 12.90 -3.60
CA ASP A 72 -13.18 12.05 -2.69
C ASP A 72 -12.49 10.71 -2.34
N GLY A 73 -11.36 10.41 -2.98
CA GLY A 73 -10.66 9.13 -2.84
C GLY A 73 -11.47 7.96 -3.41
N GLY A 74 -11.03 6.72 -3.12
CA GLY A 74 -11.75 5.52 -3.55
C GLY A 74 -10.87 4.45 -4.19
N THR A 75 -11.50 3.47 -4.84
CA THR A 75 -10.74 2.41 -5.52
C THR A 75 -10.22 2.97 -6.85
N PHE A 76 -8.90 3.17 -6.94
CA PHE A 76 -8.24 3.62 -8.16
C PHE A 76 -8.05 2.46 -9.14
N LEU A 77 -7.59 1.31 -8.62
CA LEU A 77 -7.47 0.06 -9.36
C LEU A 77 -8.12 -1.05 -8.54
N ALA A 78 -9.11 -1.71 -9.13
CA ALA A 78 -9.72 -2.91 -8.55
C ALA A 78 -8.68 -4.04 -8.47
N ARG A 79 -8.88 -4.99 -7.54
CA ARG A 79 -7.97 -6.12 -7.32
C ARG A 79 -7.77 -6.89 -8.63
N CYS A 80 -6.55 -6.88 -9.16
CA CYS A 80 -6.20 -7.61 -10.38
C CYS A 80 -4.70 -7.93 -10.41
N ARG A 81 -4.32 -8.84 -11.31
CA ARG A 81 -2.90 -9.10 -11.58
C ARG A 81 -2.37 -8.01 -12.50
N LEU A 82 -1.53 -7.14 -11.95
CA LEU A 82 -1.06 -5.95 -12.68
C LEU A 82 0.08 -6.32 -13.63
N LYS A 83 -0.09 -5.97 -14.91
CA LYS A 83 0.94 -6.17 -15.93
C LYS A 83 2.02 -5.11 -15.81
N LYS A 84 3.27 -5.54 -15.70
CA LYS A 84 4.47 -4.69 -15.73
C LYS A 84 4.92 -4.36 -17.15
N GLY A 85 4.69 -5.28 -18.08
CA GLY A 85 5.01 -5.07 -19.49
C GLY A 85 5.06 -6.39 -20.26
N THR A 86 5.79 -6.38 -21.37
CA THR A 86 5.99 -7.55 -22.22
C THR A 86 7.48 -7.76 -22.43
N ARG A 87 8.00 -8.94 -22.09
CA ARG A 87 9.40 -9.32 -22.30
C ARG A 87 9.46 -10.53 -23.24
N ARG A 88 10.16 -10.39 -24.37
CA ARG A 88 10.28 -11.46 -25.40
C ARG A 88 8.93 -12.03 -25.83
N GLY A 89 7.92 -11.17 -25.98
CA GLY A 89 6.56 -11.57 -26.36
C GLY A 89 5.71 -12.21 -25.26
N LYS A 90 6.23 -12.36 -24.03
CA LYS A 90 5.48 -12.85 -22.87
C LYS A 90 5.11 -11.71 -21.94
N GLU A 91 3.91 -11.77 -21.39
CA GLU A 91 3.45 -10.82 -20.38
C GLU A 91 4.21 -11.03 -19.08
N VAL A 92 4.72 -9.93 -18.52
CA VAL A 92 5.39 -9.91 -17.22
C VAL A 92 4.49 -9.16 -16.26
N PHE A 93 4.27 -9.73 -15.10
CA PHE A 93 3.42 -9.17 -14.04
C PHE A 93 4.29 -8.66 -12.90
N TYR A 94 3.75 -7.74 -12.11
CA TYR A 94 4.38 -7.35 -10.85
C TYR A 94 4.29 -8.50 -9.84
N GLU A 95 5.37 -8.69 -9.11
CA GLU A 95 5.51 -9.69 -8.07
C GLU A 95 6.00 -9.04 -6.77
N ALA A 96 6.02 -9.80 -5.68
CA ALA A 96 6.52 -9.35 -4.38
C ALA A 96 7.88 -8.65 -4.44
N GLN A 97 8.82 -9.18 -5.24
CA GLN A 97 10.17 -8.64 -5.43
C GLN A 97 10.20 -7.21 -6.00
N ASP A 98 9.15 -6.79 -6.72
CA ASP A 98 9.06 -5.46 -7.30
C ASP A 98 8.55 -4.41 -6.30
N LEU A 99 8.13 -4.82 -5.10
CA LEU A 99 7.49 -3.96 -4.10
C LEU A 99 8.47 -3.64 -2.96
N TYR A 100 9.20 -2.54 -3.10
CA TYR A 100 10.08 -2.00 -2.07
C TYR A 100 10.06 -0.47 -2.08
N VAL A 101 10.50 0.16 -1.00
CA VAL A 101 10.52 1.64 -0.92
C VAL A 101 11.47 2.22 -1.97
N GLY A 102 10.97 3.15 -2.76
CA GLY A 102 11.65 3.75 -3.91
C GLY A 102 11.33 3.08 -5.25
N ALA A 103 10.70 1.90 -5.24
CA ALA A 103 10.30 1.23 -6.47
C ALA A 103 9.23 2.04 -7.23
N LYS A 104 9.26 1.92 -8.56
CA LYS A 104 8.28 2.53 -9.46
C LYS A 104 7.36 1.47 -10.04
N LEU A 105 6.06 1.75 -10.01
CA LEU A 105 5.01 0.88 -10.51
C LEU A 105 4.10 1.66 -11.46
N GLU A 106 3.78 1.07 -12.61
CA GLU A 106 2.89 1.66 -13.60
C GLU A 106 1.52 0.98 -13.58
N ALA A 107 0.46 1.76 -13.41
CA ALA A 107 -0.93 1.30 -13.47
C ALA A 107 -1.84 2.36 -14.08
N SER A 108 -2.74 1.94 -14.98
CA SER A 108 -3.72 2.82 -15.64
C SER A 108 -3.13 4.09 -16.27
N GLY A 109 -1.91 4.02 -16.81
CA GLY A 109 -1.21 5.16 -17.41
C GLY A 109 -0.55 6.12 -16.42
N HIS A 110 -0.52 5.77 -15.14
CA HIS A 110 0.12 6.52 -14.07
C HIS A 110 1.31 5.76 -13.48
N THR A 111 2.38 6.47 -13.19
CA THR A 111 3.55 5.94 -12.48
C THR A 111 3.45 6.31 -11.01
N PHE A 112 3.52 5.31 -10.15
CA PHE A 112 3.51 5.40 -8.69
C PHE A 112 4.91 5.12 -8.17
N VAL A 113 5.37 5.92 -7.21
CA VAL A 113 6.59 5.69 -6.45
C VAL A 113 6.20 5.22 -5.06
N ILE A 114 6.77 4.10 -4.63
CA ILE A 114 6.58 3.63 -3.26
C ILE A 114 7.38 4.50 -2.30
N THR A 115 6.68 5.15 -1.37
CA THR A 115 7.29 6.11 -0.44
C THR A 115 7.57 5.52 0.94
N ASP A 116 6.78 4.55 1.38
CA ASP A 116 6.94 3.88 2.67
C ASP A 116 6.42 2.44 2.58
N ALA A 117 6.59 1.68 3.66
CA ALA A 117 6.05 0.33 3.79
C ALA A 117 5.35 0.19 5.15
N ASP A 118 4.16 -0.41 5.15
CA ASP A 118 3.44 -0.70 6.40
C ASP A 118 4.15 -1.80 7.22
N LEU A 119 3.84 -1.91 8.50
CA LEU A 119 4.43 -2.90 9.41
C LEU A 119 4.31 -4.33 8.89
N LEU A 120 3.21 -4.67 8.21
CA LEU A 120 3.03 -5.99 7.60
C LEU A 120 3.89 -6.18 6.36
N ALA A 121 4.07 -5.14 5.54
CA ALA A 121 4.99 -5.16 4.42
C ALA A 121 6.43 -5.36 4.91
N LEU A 122 6.85 -4.63 5.95
CA LEU A 122 8.17 -4.78 6.56
C LEU A 122 8.39 -6.18 7.11
N LYS A 123 7.43 -6.73 7.87
CA LYS A 123 7.49 -8.12 8.37
C LYS A 123 7.57 -9.15 7.24
N PHE A 124 6.83 -8.92 6.16
CA PHE A 124 6.89 -9.79 4.99
C PHE A 124 8.28 -9.76 4.34
N MET A 125 8.87 -8.57 4.19
CA MET A 125 10.24 -8.41 3.69
C MET A 125 11.27 -9.09 4.59
N ASP A 126 11.14 -8.94 5.91
CA ASP A 126 12.05 -9.56 6.89
C ASP A 126 11.95 -11.10 6.90
N ASN A 127 10.75 -11.65 6.66
CA ASN A 127 10.52 -13.10 6.63
C ASN A 127 10.95 -13.76 5.33
N HIS A 128 11.10 -12.98 4.24
CA HIS A 128 11.43 -13.47 2.90
C HIS A 128 12.64 -12.74 2.30
N PRO A 129 13.81 -12.75 2.97
CA PRO A 129 14.99 -12.04 2.49
C PRO A 129 15.45 -12.54 1.12
N GLU A 130 15.20 -13.80 0.77
CA GLU A 130 15.51 -14.41 -0.53
C GLU A 130 14.87 -13.69 -1.72
N ILE A 131 13.67 -13.14 -1.53
CA ILE A 131 12.90 -12.44 -2.58
C ILE A 131 13.50 -11.06 -2.86
N TYR A 132 14.11 -10.44 -1.85
CA TYR A 132 14.61 -9.06 -1.88
C TYR A 132 16.14 -8.99 -1.99
N THR A 133 16.77 -10.09 -2.41
CA THR A 133 18.23 -10.23 -2.57
C THR A 133 18.81 -9.31 -3.64
N ASP A 134 18.05 -9.05 -4.70
CA ASP A 134 18.46 -8.21 -5.84
C ASP A 134 18.04 -6.73 -5.70
N ILE A 135 17.51 -6.31 -4.54
CA ILE A 135 17.35 -4.87 -4.28
C ILE A 135 18.76 -4.27 -4.29
N ASN A 136 18.98 -3.31 -5.19
CA ASN A 136 20.23 -2.58 -5.33
C ASN A 136 20.70 -2.15 -3.92
N VAL A 137 21.92 -2.52 -3.54
CA VAL A 137 22.46 -2.39 -2.16
C VAL A 137 22.32 -0.96 -1.60
N GLU A 138 22.29 0.04 -2.48
CA GLU A 138 21.98 1.44 -2.18
C GLU A 138 20.60 1.65 -1.51
N ASP A 139 19.57 0.96 -2.01
CA ASP A 139 18.19 1.13 -1.55
C ASP A 139 17.92 0.31 -0.28
N GLN A 140 18.59 -0.85 -0.11
CA GLN A 140 18.65 -1.57 1.17
C GLN A 140 19.25 -0.70 2.29
N LYS A 141 20.33 0.04 2.00
CA LYS A 141 20.94 0.98 2.97
C LYS A 141 20.01 2.14 3.34
N LYS A 142 19.25 2.68 2.38
CA LYS A 142 18.24 3.72 2.66
C LYS A 142 17.10 3.18 3.53
N LEU A 143 16.60 1.98 3.24
CA LEU A 143 15.59 1.29 4.05
C LEU A 143 16.05 1.11 5.51
N ILE A 144 17.28 0.63 5.71
CA ILE A 144 17.86 0.42 7.05
C ILE A 144 18.02 1.76 7.79
N ASN A 145 18.44 2.83 7.10
CA ASN A 145 18.62 4.14 7.72
C ASN A 145 17.28 4.80 8.09
N ILE A 146 16.24 4.65 7.27
CA ILE A 146 14.87 5.12 7.58
C ILE A 146 14.28 4.36 8.77
N ALA A 147 14.45 3.04 8.82
CA ALA A 147 14.01 2.22 9.94
C ALA A 147 14.73 2.56 11.26
N LYS A 148 16.03 2.89 11.19
CA LYS A 148 16.81 3.34 12.35
C LYS A 148 16.38 4.74 12.83
N GLY A 149 16.13 5.68 11.92
CA GLY A 149 15.64 7.01 12.27
C GLY A 149 14.26 7.02 12.93
N LYS A 150 13.36 6.09 12.57
CA LYS A 150 12.05 5.94 13.24
C LYS A 150 12.18 5.40 14.68
N LYS A 151 13.23 4.63 15.02
CA LYS A 151 13.47 4.13 16.39
C LYS A 151 13.97 5.23 17.35
N GLU A 152 14.68 6.23 16.85
CA GLU A 152 15.23 7.31 17.68
C GLU A 152 14.21 8.40 18.05
N MET A 153 13.09 8.50 17.33
CA MET A 153 11.99 9.45 17.65
C MET A 153 10.94 8.90 18.64
N THR A 154 11.01 7.63 19.02
CA THR A 154 10.04 6.99 19.95
C THR A 154 10.66 6.69 21.31
N GLN A 155 11.76 7.35 21.67
CA GLN A 155 12.29 7.37 23.03
C GLN A 155 12.19 8.78 23.61
#